data_AF-A0AAU3K947-F1
#
_entry.id   AF-A0AAU3K947-F1
#
_cell.length_a   1.000
_cell.length_b   1.000
_cell.length_c   1.000
_cell.angle_alpha   90.00
_cell.angle_beta   90.00
_cell.angle_gamma   90.00
#
_symmetry.space_group_name_H-M   'P 1'
#
loop_
_entity.id
_entity.type
_entity.pdbx_description
1 polymer ?
#
loop_
_entity_poly.entity_id
_entity_poly.type
_entity_poly.pdbx_seq_one_letter_code
_entity_poly.pdbx_strand_id
1 'polypeptide(L)'
;MRTSRSRRAFGSPLPRPLLLVLATVLAVFGLSTASGAAPATANASQVSAGARPDFRLPFACGQTWKLQTYLGHAPDDKKLDMYRVDGQTLGASVVASAAGTVTERFPPGGLEINHGGGWFSVYLHMDRIDVTVGQQVSSGTPLGRLGLVGTDSAHLHYEQLYDTNGDNDGETDEMVYPVIQNTEYRLSPSGPFPDVTSTNACGGNPPTPNRFWVDTFADAPGYAAVDCVGDTSPRCAVQGKLLNGTNYVLCKKKGAEVRVGNSYNHWWLLTDLDEVAPGGSGRAYVSAYYLQRWGNNEAKDNDGRDIDLC
;
A
#
# COMPACT_ATOMS: atom_id res chain seq x y z
N MET A 1 -41.61 17.37 -20.22
CA MET A 1 -42.86 16.60 -20.06
C MET A 1 -42.57 15.35 -19.25
N ARG A 2 -43.34 15.13 -18.16
CA ARG A 2 -43.48 13.91 -17.30
C ARG A 2 -42.20 13.41 -16.58
N THR A 3 -41.97 13.58 -15.27
CA THR A 3 -42.65 13.08 -14.05
C THR A 3 -43.00 11.58 -14.02
N SER A 4 -42.42 10.81 -13.07
CA SER A 4 -43.12 10.21 -11.89
C SER A 4 -42.17 9.27 -11.09
N ARG A 5 -41.99 9.50 -9.77
CA ARG A 5 -42.56 8.77 -8.59
C ARG A 5 -41.77 7.52 -8.17
N SER A 6 -41.10 7.53 -7.01
CA SER A 6 -41.59 7.37 -5.61
C SER A 6 -42.15 5.98 -5.29
N ARG A 7 -41.54 5.31 -4.30
CA ARG A 7 -42.22 4.41 -3.36
C ARG A 7 -41.68 4.59 -1.94
N ARG A 8 -42.43 5.31 -1.11
CA ARG A 8 -42.50 5.10 0.35
C ARG A 8 -43.42 3.91 0.62
N ALA A 9 -43.06 3.05 1.56
CA ALA A 9 -43.98 2.10 2.17
C ALA A 9 -44.36 2.60 3.56
N PHE A 10 -45.67 2.74 3.76
CA PHE A 10 -46.36 3.03 5.01
C PHE A 10 -46.44 1.77 5.88
N GLY A 11 -46.25 1.92 7.19
CA GLY A 11 -46.69 0.98 8.22
C GLY A 11 -47.30 1.76 9.37
N SER A 12 -48.61 1.67 9.52
CA SER A 12 -49.44 2.35 10.54
C SER A 12 -49.73 1.39 11.73
N PRO A 13 -50.49 1.77 12.78
CA PRO A 13 -50.00 1.84 14.16
C PRO A 13 -50.70 0.83 15.10
N LEU A 14 -50.25 0.75 16.36
CA LEU A 14 -50.99 0.08 17.44
C LEU A 14 -50.99 0.91 18.74
N PRO A 15 -51.98 0.71 19.64
CA PRO A 15 -52.65 1.78 20.37
C PRO A 15 -52.15 1.96 21.83
N ARG A 16 -52.44 3.15 22.36
CA ARG A 16 -52.32 3.50 23.79
C ARG A 16 -53.58 3.08 24.56
N PRO A 17 -53.47 2.67 25.83
CA PRO A 17 -54.51 2.89 26.81
C PRO A 17 -54.19 4.11 27.68
N LEU A 18 -55.22 4.91 27.89
CA LEU A 18 -55.33 6.02 28.82
C LEU A 18 -55.77 5.44 30.17
N LEU A 19 -55.08 5.75 31.27
CA LEU A 19 -55.66 5.62 32.61
C LEU A 19 -55.43 6.91 33.39
N LEU A 20 -56.54 7.56 33.71
CA LEU A 20 -56.66 8.70 34.59
C LEU A 20 -56.85 8.16 36.01
N VAL A 21 -55.98 8.50 36.97
CA VAL A 21 -56.31 8.42 38.40
C VAL A 21 -55.82 9.69 39.07
N LEU A 22 -56.80 10.42 39.61
CA LEU A 22 -56.64 11.60 40.44
C LEU A 22 -56.44 11.13 41.88
N ALA A 23 -55.35 11.53 42.54
CA ALA A 23 -55.21 11.43 43.99
C ALA A 23 -54.42 12.62 44.52
N THR A 24 -55.14 13.54 45.16
CA THR A 24 -54.63 14.60 46.02
C THR A 24 -54.08 14.00 47.32
N VAL A 25 -52.83 14.31 47.69
CA VAL A 25 -52.32 14.21 49.08
C VAL A 25 -51.43 15.42 49.37
N LEU A 26 -51.68 16.04 50.53
CA LEU A 26 -51.03 17.21 51.12
C LEU A 26 -49.56 16.97 51.56
N ALA A 27 -48.81 18.08 51.59
CA ALA A 27 -47.63 18.40 52.42
C ALA A 27 -46.32 17.67 52.02
N VAL A 28 -45.12 18.26 52.06
CA VAL A 28 -44.50 19.23 53.00
C VAL A 28 -43.47 20.07 52.23
N PHE A 29 -43.32 21.35 52.60
CA PHE A 29 -42.26 22.24 52.11
C PHE A 29 -40.86 21.70 52.46
N GLY A 30 -40.08 21.36 51.43
CA GLY A 30 -38.63 21.18 51.51
C GLY A 30 -37.95 22.23 50.64
N LEU A 31 -37.23 23.15 51.27
CA LEU A 31 -36.40 24.16 50.60
C LEU A 31 -35.18 23.45 49.99
N SER A 32 -35.20 23.22 48.67
CA SER A 32 -34.06 22.70 47.93
C SER A 32 -33.51 23.82 47.04
N THR A 33 -32.36 24.37 47.40
CA THR A 33 -31.62 25.32 46.56
C THR A 33 -31.07 24.58 45.34
N ALA A 34 -31.79 24.63 44.22
CA ALA A 34 -31.28 24.19 42.93
C ALA A 34 -30.43 25.32 42.34
N SER A 35 -29.12 25.18 42.42
CA SER A 35 -28.16 26.00 41.69
C SER A 35 -28.37 25.78 40.19
N GLY A 36 -28.96 26.75 39.50
CA GLY A 36 -29.08 26.75 38.05
C GLY A 36 -27.70 26.91 37.42
N ALA A 37 -27.15 25.82 36.88
CA ALA A 37 -25.99 25.89 35.99
C ALA A 37 -26.43 26.50 34.66
N ALA A 38 -25.74 27.58 34.24
CA ALA A 38 -25.89 28.17 32.91
C ALA A 38 -25.60 27.12 31.82
N PRO A 39 -26.23 27.18 30.65
CA PRO A 39 -25.91 26.27 29.56
C PRO A 39 -24.47 26.53 29.14
N ALA A 40 -23.64 25.48 29.19
CA ALA A 40 -22.31 25.49 28.62
C ALA A 40 -22.45 25.76 27.13
N THR A 41 -21.94 26.90 26.68
CA THR A 41 -21.64 27.15 25.27
C THR A 41 -20.77 26.00 24.79
N ALA A 42 -21.27 25.22 23.83
CA ALA A 42 -20.48 24.23 23.14
C ALA A 42 -19.29 24.94 22.49
N ASN A 43 -18.13 24.84 23.12
CA ASN A 43 -16.88 25.19 22.48
C ASN A 43 -16.75 24.27 21.26
N ALA A 44 -16.81 24.87 20.07
CA ALA A 44 -16.35 24.21 18.87
C ALA A 44 -14.94 23.69 19.17
N SER A 45 -14.81 22.38 19.19
CA SER A 45 -13.55 21.70 19.45
C SER A 45 -12.68 22.01 18.24
N GLN A 46 -11.74 22.95 18.40
CA GLN A 46 -10.64 23.14 17.47
C GLN A 46 -9.89 21.81 17.44
N VAL A 47 -10.10 21.03 16.38
CA VAL A 47 -9.32 19.82 16.11
C VAL A 47 -7.87 20.30 16.05
N SER A 48 -7.05 19.93 17.03
CA SER A 48 -5.63 20.24 16.96
C SER A 48 -5.09 19.58 15.70
N ALA A 49 -4.44 20.36 14.83
CA ALA A 49 -3.72 19.83 13.69
C ALA A 49 -2.88 18.63 14.13
N GLY A 50 -3.13 17.45 13.56
CA GLY A 50 -2.33 16.28 13.85
C GLY A 50 -0.87 16.57 13.50
N ALA A 51 0.06 16.17 14.36
CA ALA A 51 1.48 16.25 14.02
C ALA A 51 1.73 15.52 12.69
N ARG A 52 2.44 16.17 11.76
CA ARG A 52 2.76 15.57 10.47
C ARG A 52 3.43 14.20 10.68
N PRO A 53 2.93 13.12 10.03
CA PRO A 53 3.58 11.82 10.06
C PRO A 53 5.05 11.91 9.61
N ASP A 54 5.89 11.02 10.14
CA ASP A 54 7.26 10.84 9.67
C ASP A 54 7.28 10.12 8.31
N PHE A 55 6.86 10.86 7.27
CA PHE A 55 6.83 10.38 5.90
C PHE A 55 8.23 10.02 5.43
N ARG A 56 8.42 8.77 5.02
CA ARG A 56 9.65 8.24 4.42
C ARG A 56 9.54 8.22 2.91
N LEU A 57 10.67 8.19 2.22
CA LEU A 57 10.64 8.03 0.77
C LEU A 57 9.90 6.71 0.42
N PRO A 58 8.93 6.70 -0.51
CA PRO A 58 8.03 5.57 -0.70
C PRO A 58 8.64 4.39 -1.49
N PHE A 59 9.93 4.12 -1.25
CA PHE A 59 10.70 3.07 -1.88
C PHE A 59 11.49 2.29 -0.83
N ALA A 60 11.94 1.08 -1.20
CA ALA A 60 12.70 0.24 -0.28
C ALA A 60 13.97 0.94 0.22
N CYS A 61 14.37 0.59 1.45
CA CYS A 61 15.57 1.11 2.09
C CYS A 61 16.79 1.08 1.16
N GLY A 62 17.58 2.16 1.18
CA GLY A 62 18.84 2.26 0.44
C GLY A 62 18.70 2.57 -1.05
N GLN A 63 17.49 2.51 -1.63
CA GLN A 63 17.28 2.94 -3.01
C GLN A 63 17.37 4.47 -3.12
N THR A 64 18.00 4.96 -4.17
CA THR A 64 18.18 6.38 -4.44
C THR A 64 17.32 6.85 -5.61
N TRP A 65 16.58 7.94 -5.40
CA TRP A 65 15.60 8.47 -6.34
C TRP A 65 15.74 9.98 -6.51
N LYS A 66 15.64 10.45 -7.75
CA LYS A 66 15.58 11.86 -8.09
C LYS A 66 14.16 12.37 -7.86
N LEU A 67 14.02 13.45 -7.08
CA LEU A 67 12.74 14.14 -6.86
C LEU A 67 12.67 15.36 -7.78
N GLN A 68 11.69 15.37 -8.67
CA GLN A 68 11.55 16.38 -9.71
C GLN A 68 10.15 16.99 -9.73
N THR A 69 10.07 18.20 -10.29
CA THR A 69 8.82 18.79 -10.81
C THR A 69 9.07 19.42 -12.18
N TYR A 70 8.03 19.91 -12.85
CA TYR A 70 8.14 20.55 -14.17
C TYR A 70 7.04 21.59 -14.38
N LEU A 71 7.19 22.40 -15.43
CA LEU A 71 6.22 23.44 -15.76
C LEU A 71 4.89 22.81 -16.21
N GLY A 72 3.81 23.13 -15.52
CA GLY A 72 2.49 22.52 -15.76
C GLY A 72 2.20 21.30 -14.90
N HIS A 73 3.07 20.96 -13.96
CA HIS A 73 2.85 19.95 -12.93
C HIS A 73 1.92 20.47 -11.79
N ALA A 74 0.77 21.05 -12.14
CA ALA A 74 0.05 21.95 -11.23
C ALA A 74 -0.55 21.28 -9.98
N PRO A 75 -0.36 21.85 -8.75
CA PRO A 75 0.62 22.90 -8.43
C PRO A 75 2.07 22.42 -8.57
N ASP A 76 2.83 23.11 -9.42
CA ASP A 76 4.18 22.73 -9.85
C ASP A 76 5.20 22.64 -8.70
N ASP A 77 4.87 23.10 -7.51
CA ASP A 77 5.78 23.19 -6.35
C ASP A 77 5.46 22.19 -5.22
N LYS A 78 4.37 21.42 -5.32
CA LYS A 78 3.91 20.49 -4.27
C LYS A 78 3.81 19.03 -4.73
N LYS A 79 3.90 18.80 -6.02
CA LYS A 79 3.92 17.46 -6.62
C LYS A 79 5.34 17.00 -6.86
N LEU A 80 5.59 15.72 -6.62
CA LEU A 80 6.90 15.11 -6.85
C LEU A 80 6.76 13.98 -7.86
N ASP A 81 7.52 14.07 -8.95
CA ASP A 81 7.84 12.92 -9.79
C ASP A 81 9.15 12.32 -9.32
N MET A 82 9.13 11.04 -8.98
CA MET A 82 10.29 10.32 -8.47
C MET A 82 10.80 9.31 -9.50
N TYR A 83 12.07 9.44 -9.87
CA TYR A 83 12.76 8.58 -10.83
C TYR A 83 13.91 7.84 -10.15
N ARG A 84 14.03 6.53 -10.37
CA ARG A 84 15.10 5.75 -9.75
C ARG A 84 16.44 6.11 -10.37
N VAL A 85 17.44 6.36 -9.53
CA VAL A 85 18.80 6.75 -9.96
C VAL A 85 19.73 5.53 -10.03
N ASP A 86 19.56 4.60 -9.09
CA ASP A 86 20.42 3.44 -8.91
C ASP A 86 19.83 2.13 -9.48
N GLY A 87 18.85 2.25 -10.38
CA GLY A 87 18.16 1.11 -10.96
C GLY A 87 17.04 1.51 -11.91
N GLN A 88 16.17 0.56 -12.25
CA GLN A 88 15.06 0.78 -13.16
C GLN A 88 13.83 1.31 -12.41
N THR A 89 13.22 2.39 -12.94
CA THR A 89 11.97 2.95 -12.40
C THR A 89 10.75 2.10 -12.75
N LEU A 90 10.63 1.70 -14.03
CA LEU A 90 9.56 0.81 -14.47
C LEU A 90 9.62 -0.50 -13.69
N GLY A 91 8.50 -0.90 -13.09
CA GLY A 91 8.42 -2.13 -12.33
C GLY A 91 9.00 -2.04 -10.92
N ALA A 92 9.48 -0.88 -10.45
CA ALA A 92 9.92 -0.72 -9.06
C ALA A 92 8.72 -0.83 -8.10
N SER A 93 8.91 -1.46 -6.94
CA SER A 93 7.84 -1.47 -5.94
C SER A 93 7.70 -0.13 -5.26
N VAL A 94 6.44 0.20 -4.95
CA VAL A 94 6.07 1.35 -4.13
C VAL A 94 5.68 0.83 -2.76
N VAL A 95 6.18 1.49 -1.71
CA VAL A 95 5.84 1.19 -0.31
C VAL A 95 5.20 2.38 0.38
N ALA A 96 4.42 2.13 1.43
CA ALA A 96 3.79 3.18 2.23
C ALA A 96 4.84 4.14 2.80
N SER A 97 4.61 5.44 2.62
CA SER A 97 5.49 6.50 3.12
C SER A 97 5.37 6.65 4.63
N ALA A 98 4.17 6.42 5.18
CA ALA A 98 3.91 6.40 6.61
C ALA A 98 2.79 5.38 6.93
N ALA A 99 2.56 5.11 8.22
CA ALA A 99 1.46 4.26 8.64
C ALA A 99 0.10 4.94 8.39
N GLY A 100 -0.94 4.17 8.05
CA GLY A 100 -2.25 4.70 7.72
C GLY A 100 -3.25 3.65 7.27
N THR A 101 -4.38 4.08 6.71
CA THR A 101 -5.42 3.25 6.12
C THR A 101 -5.60 3.62 4.67
N VAL A 102 -5.62 2.63 3.78
CA VAL A 102 -5.95 2.85 2.36
C VAL A 102 -7.40 3.31 2.25
N THR A 103 -7.64 4.51 1.75
CA THR A 103 -8.98 5.11 1.62
C THR A 103 -9.55 4.96 0.23
N GLU A 104 -8.69 5.02 -0.79
CA GLU A 104 -9.15 4.96 -2.18
C GLU A 104 -8.17 4.23 -3.10
N ARG A 105 -8.72 3.54 -4.10
CA ARG A 105 -8.03 3.15 -5.33
C ARG A 105 -8.79 3.78 -6.49
N PHE A 106 -8.15 4.62 -7.28
CA PHE A 106 -8.82 5.35 -8.34
C PHE A 106 -8.14 5.18 -9.70
N PRO A 107 -8.90 5.13 -10.81
CA PRO A 107 -8.32 5.03 -12.15
C PRO A 107 -7.45 6.25 -12.51
N PRO A 108 -6.44 6.09 -13.38
CA PRO A 108 -6.09 4.84 -14.06
C PRO A 108 -5.18 3.91 -13.22
N GLY A 109 -4.52 4.40 -12.16
CA GLY A 109 -3.56 3.64 -11.35
C GLY A 109 -3.14 4.36 -10.08
N GLY A 110 -4.13 4.95 -9.40
CA GLY A 110 -3.96 5.78 -8.20
C GLY A 110 -4.36 5.07 -6.91
N LEU A 111 -3.69 5.46 -5.82
CA LEU A 111 -3.93 4.99 -4.47
C LEU A 111 -3.83 6.16 -3.49
N GLU A 112 -4.75 6.25 -2.54
CA GLU A 112 -4.69 7.20 -1.42
C GLU A 112 -4.59 6.46 -0.07
N ILE A 113 -3.80 7.01 0.84
CA ILE A 113 -3.70 6.57 2.23
C ILE A 113 -4.01 7.74 3.17
N ASN A 114 -4.97 7.55 4.07
CA ASN A 114 -5.21 8.43 5.22
C ASN A 114 -4.32 7.99 6.40
N HIS A 115 -3.49 8.89 6.88
CA HIS A 115 -2.52 8.67 7.97
C HIS A 115 -3.04 9.06 9.36
N GLY A 116 -4.28 9.54 9.44
CA GLY A 116 -4.86 10.15 10.62
C GLY A 116 -4.39 11.60 10.83
N GLY A 117 -5.08 12.32 11.71
CA GLY A 117 -4.72 13.70 12.05
C GLY A 117 -4.79 14.69 10.88
N GLY A 118 -5.62 14.38 9.87
CA GLY A 118 -5.80 15.18 8.66
C GLY A 118 -4.76 14.96 7.56
N TRP A 119 -3.86 13.98 7.69
CA TRP A 119 -2.78 13.78 6.72
C TRP A 119 -3.08 12.68 5.72
N PHE A 120 -2.85 12.96 4.43
CA PHE A 120 -3.01 12.00 3.35
C PHE A 120 -1.77 11.95 2.45
N SER A 121 -1.60 10.83 1.75
CA SER A 121 -0.66 10.73 0.64
C SER A 121 -1.27 10.03 -0.56
N VAL A 122 -0.86 10.48 -1.75
CA VAL A 122 -1.33 9.97 -3.04
C VAL A 122 -0.17 9.39 -3.83
N TYR A 123 -0.42 8.27 -4.51
CA TYR A 123 0.52 7.53 -5.33
C TYR A 123 -0.11 7.26 -6.70
N LEU A 124 0.50 7.69 -7.82
CA LEU A 124 -0.02 7.43 -9.16
C LEU A 124 0.95 6.64 -10.05
N HIS A 125 0.48 6.36 -11.27
CA HIS A 125 1.19 5.64 -12.33
C HIS A 125 1.55 4.19 -11.97
N MET A 126 0.82 3.58 -11.03
CA MET A 126 1.01 2.19 -10.64
C MET A 126 0.29 1.25 -11.62
N ASP A 127 0.95 0.21 -12.13
CA ASP A 127 0.32 -0.84 -12.97
C ASP A 127 -0.18 -2.03 -12.16
N ARG A 128 0.22 -2.12 -10.89
CA ARG A 128 -0.27 -3.11 -9.94
C ARG A 128 -0.42 -2.47 -8.58
N ILE A 129 -1.56 -2.72 -7.93
CA ILE A 129 -1.85 -2.29 -6.56
C ILE A 129 -2.24 -3.52 -5.74
N ASP A 130 -1.45 -3.80 -4.70
CA ASP A 130 -1.47 -5.03 -3.91
C ASP A 130 -2.28 -4.90 -2.59
N VAL A 131 -2.74 -3.69 -2.23
CA VAL A 131 -3.44 -3.39 -0.95
C VAL A 131 -4.88 -2.92 -1.10
N THR A 132 -5.87 -3.45 -0.38
CA THR A 132 -7.29 -3.10 -0.60
C THR A 132 -7.73 -1.85 0.16
N VAL A 133 -8.79 -1.18 -0.32
CA VAL A 133 -9.47 -0.11 0.47
C VAL A 133 -9.88 -0.66 1.84
N GLY A 134 -9.63 0.12 2.89
CA GLY A 134 -9.80 -0.25 4.30
C GLY A 134 -8.61 -1.00 4.92
N GLN A 135 -7.59 -1.36 4.14
CA GLN A 135 -6.40 -2.03 4.67
C GLN A 135 -5.54 -1.04 5.47
N GLN A 136 -5.19 -1.44 6.70
CA GLN A 136 -4.19 -0.76 7.51
C GLN A 136 -2.78 -1.12 7.02
N VAL A 137 -1.91 -0.13 6.92
CA VAL A 137 -0.52 -0.27 6.48
C VAL A 137 0.42 0.43 7.46
N SER A 138 1.61 -0.12 7.61
CA SER A 138 2.74 0.54 8.29
C SER A 138 3.68 1.17 7.26
N SER A 139 4.52 2.12 7.67
CA SER A 139 5.63 2.61 6.83
C SER A 139 6.43 1.42 6.27
N GLY A 140 6.70 1.43 4.96
CA GLY A 140 7.43 0.36 4.27
C GLY A 140 6.58 -0.85 3.83
N THR A 141 5.28 -0.87 4.14
CA THR A 141 4.37 -1.91 3.61
C THR A 141 4.30 -1.82 2.08
N PRO A 142 4.52 -2.91 1.33
CA PRO A 142 4.32 -2.92 -0.12
C PRO A 142 2.91 -2.50 -0.51
N LEU A 143 2.80 -1.52 -1.40
CA LEU A 143 1.54 -1.02 -1.94
C LEU A 143 1.29 -1.57 -3.34
N GLY A 144 2.35 -1.82 -4.10
CA GLY A 144 2.26 -2.27 -5.47
C GLY A 144 3.52 -1.98 -6.27
N ARG A 145 3.34 -1.69 -7.56
CA ARG A 145 4.42 -1.56 -8.55
C ARG A 145 4.17 -0.39 -9.51
N LEU A 146 5.23 0.35 -9.84
CA LEU A 146 5.20 1.39 -10.85
C LEU A 146 5.06 0.82 -12.26
N GLY A 147 4.28 1.53 -13.07
CA GLY A 147 4.04 1.24 -14.48
C GLY A 147 4.10 2.49 -15.36
N LEU A 148 3.44 2.39 -16.51
CA LEU A 148 3.23 3.47 -17.48
C LEU A 148 1.76 3.89 -17.53
N VAL A 149 1.05 3.71 -16.41
CA VAL A 149 -0.39 3.92 -16.38
C VAL A 149 -0.70 5.41 -16.39
N GLY A 150 -1.21 5.92 -17.52
CA GLY A 150 -1.50 7.35 -17.69
C GLY A 150 -0.26 8.23 -17.89
N THR A 151 0.89 7.65 -18.24
CA THR A 151 2.14 8.37 -18.51
C THR A 151 3.00 7.62 -19.54
N ASP A 152 3.79 8.34 -20.34
CA ASP A 152 4.72 7.75 -21.32
C ASP A 152 6.10 7.42 -20.72
N SER A 153 6.38 7.91 -19.51
CA SER A 153 7.65 7.71 -18.81
C SER A 153 7.39 7.23 -17.39
N ALA A 154 8.01 6.13 -16.98
CA ALA A 154 7.80 5.55 -15.66
C ALA A 154 8.40 6.44 -14.57
N HIS A 155 7.56 6.86 -13.62
CA HIS A 155 7.90 7.57 -12.39
C HIS A 155 6.79 7.33 -11.36
N LEU A 156 7.09 7.57 -10.08
CA LEU A 156 6.04 7.74 -9.09
C LEU A 156 5.67 9.22 -9.05
N HIS A 157 4.42 9.55 -9.35
CA HIS A 157 3.84 10.82 -8.96
C HIS A 157 3.33 10.71 -7.52
N TYR A 158 3.80 11.59 -6.65
CA TYR A 158 3.57 11.55 -5.22
C TYR A 158 3.11 12.90 -4.67
N GLU A 159 2.12 12.87 -3.80
CA GLU A 159 1.54 14.05 -3.17
C GLU A 159 1.40 13.85 -1.65
N GLN A 160 1.48 14.94 -0.89
CA GLN A 160 1.04 15.00 0.50
C GLN A 160 -0.07 16.05 0.60
N LEU A 161 -1.14 15.69 1.29
CA LEU A 161 -2.29 16.54 1.51
C LEU A 161 -2.54 16.69 3.00
N TYR A 162 -3.11 17.84 3.38
CA TYR A 162 -3.52 18.10 4.75
C TYR A 162 -4.93 18.68 4.77
N ASP A 163 -5.86 17.91 5.32
CA ASP A 163 -7.26 18.28 5.51
C ASP A 163 -7.34 19.56 6.36
N THR A 164 -7.65 20.67 5.69
CA THR A 164 -7.78 21.99 6.30
C THR A 164 -9.22 22.33 6.62
N ASN A 165 -10.18 21.65 6.01
CA ASN A 165 -11.59 21.99 6.07
C ASN A 165 -12.37 21.13 7.11
N GLY A 166 -11.79 20.00 7.53
CA GLY A 166 -12.25 19.06 8.54
C GLY A 166 -13.25 18.00 8.08
N ASP A 167 -13.38 17.71 6.79
CA ASP A 167 -14.28 16.69 6.24
C ASP A 167 -13.64 15.27 6.19
N ASN A 168 -12.35 15.16 6.49
CA ASN A 168 -11.58 13.92 6.48
C ASN A 168 -11.55 13.24 5.10
N ASP A 169 -11.51 14.05 4.04
CA ASP A 169 -10.99 13.64 2.73
C ASP A 169 -9.75 14.46 2.36
N GLY A 170 -9.03 14.03 1.32
CA GLY A 170 -7.82 14.69 0.84
C GLY A 170 -8.07 15.26 -0.55
N GLU A 171 -8.16 16.57 -0.68
CA GLU A 171 -8.50 17.22 -1.95
C GLU A 171 -7.30 17.88 -2.64
N THR A 172 -7.36 18.06 -3.97
CA THR A 172 -6.24 18.63 -4.74
C THR A 172 -5.84 20.04 -4.28
N ASP A 173 -6.77 20.84 -3.75
CA ASP A 173 -6.49 22.17 -3.18
C ASP A 173 -5.92 22.13 -1.76
N GLU A 174 -5.89 20.95 -1.12
CA GLU A 174 -5.30 20.69 0.19
C GLU A 174 -3.88 20.13 0.12
N MET A 175 -3.34 20.04 -1.09
CA MET A 175 -1.95 19.70 -1.31
C MET A 175 -1.01 20.67 -0.60
N VAL A 176 0.00 20.12 0.07
CA VAL A 176 1.01 20.87 0.82
C VAL A 176 2.43 20.54 0.33
N TYR A 177 3.39 21.38 0.69
CA TYR A 177 4.80 21.06 0.43
C TYR A 177 5.15 19.73 1.11
N PRO A 178 5.68 18.75 0.36
CA PRO A 178 6.00 17.46 0.90
C PRO A 178 7.18 17.59 1.86
N VAL A 179 7.02 17.04 3.07
CA VAL A 179 8.14 16.78 3.97
C VAL A 179 8.40 15.29 3.96
N ILE A 180 9.57 14.89 3.51
CA ILE A 180 9.99 13.49 3.44
C ILE A 180 11.32 13.37 4.19
N GLN A 181 11.40 12.45 5.15
CA GLN A 181 12.59 12.22 5.97
C GLN A 181 13.07 13.50 6.67
N ASN A 182 12.12 14.23 7.27
CA ASN A 182 12.32 15.53 7.93
C ASN A 182 12.87 16.65 7.03
N THR A 183 12.83 16.50 5.71
CA THR A 183 13.22 17.55 4.76
C THR A 183 12.00 18.05 4.01
N GLU A 184 11.71 19.36 4.07
CA GLU A 184 10.69 19.99 3.25
C GLU A 184 11.23 20.26 1.84
N TYR A 185 10.51 19.80 0.82
CA TYR A 185 10.88 20.00 -0.57
C TYR A 185 10.06 21.14 -1.18
N ARG A 186 10.76 22.22 -1.54
CA ARG A 186 10.21 23.37 -2.29
C ARG A 186 10.88 23.42 -3.65
N LEU A 187 10.43 22.55 -4.55
CA LEU A 187 11.01 22.44 -5.89
C LEU A 187 10.46 23.54 -6.81
N SER A 188 11.23 23.86 -7.83
CA SER A 188 10.83 24.75 -8.92
C SER A 188 11.10 24.04 -10.24
N PRO A 189 10.27 24.24 -11.28
CA PRO A 189 10.50 23.66 -12.61
C PRO A 189 11.89 23.94 -13.20
N SER A 190 12.51 25.06 -12.84
CA SER A 190 13.85 25.45 -13.30
C SER A 190 14.94 25.24 -12.23
N GLY A 191 14.60 24.63 -11.09
CA GLY A 191 15.49 24.44 -9.97
C GLY A 191 16.34 23.16 -10.09
N PRO A 192 17.37 23.00 -9.24
CA PRO A 192 18.05 21.72 -9.11
C PRO A 192 17.12 20.67 -8.49
N PHE A 193 17.22 19.43 -8.96
CA PHE A 193 16.46 18.29 -8.43
C PHE A 193 17.35 17.39 -7.59
N PRO A 194 17.02 17.16 -6.30
CA PRO A 194 17.84 16.36 -5.41
C PRO A 194 17.68 14.86 -5.70
N ASP A 195 18.77 14.12 -5.56
CA ASP A 195 18.76 12.67 -5.44
C ASP A 195 18.70 12.32 -3.95
N VAL A 196 17.73 11.50 -3.55
CA VAL A 196 17.40 11.19 -2.17
C VAL A 196 17.41 9.69 -1.96
N THR A 197 18.18 9.22 -0.99
CA THR A 197 18.20 7.81 -0.59
C THR A 197 17.08 7.52 0.42
N SER A 198 16.34 6.45 0.18
CA SER A 198 15.28 6.00 1.07
C SER A 198 15.84 5.48 2.39
N THR A 199 15.28 6.00 3.48
CA THR A 199 15.46 5.53 4.86
C THR A 199 14.25 4.70 5.32
N ASN A 200 13.30 4.42 4.43
CA ASN A 200 12.06 3.74 4.76
C ASN A 200 12.33 2.29 5.15
N ALA A 201 11.86 1.91 6.33
CA ALA A 201 12.09 0.57 6.92
C ALA A 201 13.57 0.15 6.99
N CYS A 202 14.53 1.08 7.14
CA CYS A 202 15.95 0.74 7.26
C CYS A 202 16.41 0.21 8.64
N GLY A 203 15.57 0.32 9.67
CA GLY A 203 15.91 0.01 11.07
C GLY A 203 15.10 -1.14 11.70
N GLY A 204 14.28 -1.83 10.91
CA GLY A 204 13.53 -3.02 11.33
C GLY A 204 13.41 -3.96 10.16
N ASN A 205 13.16 -5.26 10.41
CA ASN A 205 12.64 -6.10 9.34
C ASN A 205 11.41 -5.35 8.79
N PRO A 206 11.38 -4.94 7.50
CA PRO A 206 10.15 -4.43 6.92
C PRO A 206 9.05 -5.45 7.26
N PRO A 207 7.79 -5.02 7.52
CA PRO A 207 6.71 -5.98 7.78
C PRO A 207 6.80 -7.05 6.70
N THR A 208 7.06 -8.29 7.14
CA THR A 208 7.39 -9.41 6.25
C THR A 208 6.25 -9.49 5.25
N PRO A 209 6.51 -9.19 3.97
CA PRO A 209 5.43 -9.12 3.03
C PRO A 209 4.87 -10.54 2.91
N ASN A 210 3.55 -10.68 2.92
CA ASN A 210 2.92 -11.99 2.67
C ASN A 210 3.34 -12.58 1.31
N ARG A 211 3.94 -11.74 0.45
CA ARG A 211 4.42 -12.01 -0.91
C ARG A 211 5.63 -11.15 -1.23
N PHE A 212 6.71 -11.76 -1.65
CA PHE A 212 7.84 -11.11 -2.30
C PHE A 212 7.64 -11.13 -3.81
N TRP A 213 7.84 -10.01 -4.49
CA TRP A 213 7.65 -9.96 -5.95
C TRP A 213 8.97 -10.10 -6.67
N VAL A 214 9.04 -11.00 -7.64
CA VAL A 214 10.25 -11.35 -8.39
C VAL A 214 9.98 -11.37 -9.88
N ASP A 215 10.94 -10.91 -10.68
CA ASP A 215 10.90 -11.07 -12.14
C ASP A 215 11.70 -12.31 -12.54
N THR A 216 11.11 -13.19 -13.35
CA THR A 216 11.77 -14.36 -13.94
C THR A 216 12.14 -14.12 -15.40
N PHE A 217 13.33 -14.51 -15.84
CA PHE A 217 13.76 -14.31 -17.23
C PHE A 217 13.25 -15.38 -18.21
N ALA A 218 12.64 -16.47 -17.71
CA ALA A 218 12.08 -17.57 -18.48
C ALA A 218 11.06 -18.34 -17.64
N ASP A 219 10.25 -19.18 -18.29
CA ASP A 219 9.35 -20.10 -17.60
C ASP A 219 10.16 -21.04 -16.71
N ALA A 220 9.76 -21.14 -15.44
CA ALA A 220 10.42 -21.94 -14.43
C ALA A 220 9.61 -23.20 -14.11
N PRO A 221 10.19 -24.41 -14.25
CA PRO A 221 9.52 -25.64 -13.82
C PRO A 221 9.38 -25.67 -12.29
N GLY A 222 8.18 -26.02 -11.83
CA GLY A 222 7.85 -26.18 -10.41
C GLY A 222 8.04 -27.63 -9.94
N TYR A 223 8.57 -27.81 -8.74
CA TYR A 223 8.81 -29.12 -8.11
C TYR A 223 8.21 -29.18 -6.72
N ALA A 224 7.80 -30.38 -6.29
CA ALA A 224 7.28 -30.59 -4.94
C ALA A 224 8.38 -30.48 -3.85
N ALA A 225 9.64 -30.70 -4.23
CA ALA A 225 10.80 -30.64 -3.35
C ALA A 225 11.98 -29.91 -4.01
N VAL A 226 12.90 -29.45 -3.18
CA VAL A 226 14.04 -28.59 -3.58
C VAL A 226 15.28 -29.38 -3.98
N ASP A 227 15.24 -30.70 -3.90
CA ASP A 227 16.35 -31.64 -4.11
C ASP A 227 16.13 -32.52 -5.35
N CYS A 228 15.43 -31.98 -6.35
CA CYS A 228 14.96 -32.73 -7.53
C CYS A 228 15.81 -32.56 -8.80
N VAL A 229 16.94 -31.84 -8.75
CA VAL A 229 17.78 -31.63 -9.93
C VAL A 229 18.43 -32.95 -10.36
N GLY A 230 18.08 -33.42 -11.56
CA GLY A 230 18.59 -34.66 -12.13
C GLY A 230 17.89 -35.94 -11.63
N ASP A 231 16.89 -35.83 -10.75
CA ASP A 231 16.09 -36.97 -10.28
C ASP A 231 14.82 -37.11 -11.13
N THR A 232 14.67 -38.26 -11.79
CA THR A 232 13.53 -38.59 -12.65
C THR A 232 12.49 -39.49 -11.98
N SER A 233 12.66 -39.77 -10.68
CA SER A 233 11.70 -40.57 -9.91
C SER A 233 10.35 -39.83 -9.74
N PRO A 234 9.25 -40.54 -9.47
CA PRO A 234 7.92 -39.93 -9.34
C PRO A 234 7.83 -38.81 -8.28
N ARG A 235 8.67 -38.83 -7.23
CA ARG A 235 8.72 -37.75 -6.21
C ARG A 235 9.19 -36.40 -6.77
N CYS A 236 9.91 -36.43 -7.89
CA CYS A 236 10.52 -35.27 -8.53
C CYS A 236 9.89 -34.97 -9.89
N ALA A 237 8.71 -35.52 -10.16
CA ALA A 237 7.90 -35.11 -11.29
C ALA A 237 7.60 -33.60 -11.21
N VAL A 238 7.69 -32.94 -12.36
CA VAL A 238 7.35 -31.51 -12.50
C VAL A 238 5.88 -31.31 -12.14
N GLN A 239 5.63 -30.38 -11.22
CA GLN A 239 4.28 -30.04 -10.74
C GLN A 239 3.55 -29.09 -11.70
N GLY A 240 4.30 -28.36 -12.53
CA GLY A 240 3.76 -27.37 -13.45
C GLY A 240 4.83 -26.33 -13.82
N LYS A 241 4.39 -25.14 -14.22
CA LYS A 241 5.26 -24.03 -14.59
C LYS A 241 4.82 -22.72 -13.96
N LEU A 242 5.80 -21.95 -13.51
CA LEU A 242 5.66 -20.52 -13.29
C LEU A 242 6.09 -19.84 -14.60
N LEU A 243 5.20 -19.08 -15.21
CA LEU A 243 5.47 -18.43 -16.49
C LEU A 243 6.46 -17.27 -16.30
N ASN A 244 7.19 -16.95 -17.37
CA ASN A 244 8.05 -15.76 -17.41
C ASN A 244 7.23 -14.49 -17.06
N GLY A 245 7.75 -13.71 -16.12
CA GLY A 245 7.22 -12.39 -15.81
C GLY A 245 7.41 -12.01 -14.35
N THR A 246 6.64 -11.03 -13.89
CA THR A 246 6.60 -10.68 -12.47
C THR A 246 5.68 -11.62 -11.72
N ASN A 247 6.28 -12.43 -10.86
CA ASN A 247 5.63 -13.43 -10.04
C ASN A 247 5.76 -13.08 -8.56
N TYR A 248 4.83 -13.54 -7.72
CA TYR A 248 5.06 -13.49 -6.28
C TYR A 248 5.71 -14.78 -5.82
N VAL A 249 6.41 -14.73 -4.69
CA VAL A 249 6.92 -15.88 -3.95
C VAL A 249 6.68 -15.65 -2.47
N LEU A 250 6.57 -16.73 -1.71
CA LEU A 250 6.21 -16.68 -0.29
C LEU A 250 7.45 -16.71 0.60
N CYS A 251 8.40 -17.57 0.26
CA CYS A 251 9.64 -17.77 1.01
C CYS A 251 10.66 -18.49 0.11
N LYS A 252 11.90 -18.58 0.56
CA LYS A 252 12.98 -19.34 -0.07
C LYS A 252 13.47 -20.47 0.82
N LYS A 253 13.97 -21.53 0.19
CA LYS A 253 14.58 -22.67 0.86
C LYS A 253 15.84 -23.09 0.10
N LYS A 254 16.91 -23.46 0.83
CA LYS A 254 18.13 -23.97 0.21
C LYS A 254 17.92 -25.41 -0.26
N GLY A 255 18.40 -25.75 -1.46
CA GLY A 255 18.23 -27.05 -2.07
C GLY A 255 19.36 -27.41 -3.04
N ALA A 256 19.04 -28.32 -3.97
CA ALA A 256 19.94 -28.73 -5.03
C ALA A 256 20.31 -27.54 -5.92
N GLU A 257 21.53 -27.57 -6.46
CA GLU A 257 22.02 -26.53 -7.37
C GLU A 257 21.36 -26.66 -8.74
N VAL A 258 20.80 -25.56 -9.24
CA VAL A 258 20.54 -25.42 -10.68
C VAL A 258 21.69 -24.62 -11.28
N ARG A 259 22.34 -25.17 -12.31
CA ARG A 259 23.49 -24.58 -12.99
C ARG A 259 23.35 -24.65 -14.50
N VAL A 260 23.63 -23.53 -15.17
CA VAL A 260 23.79 -23.44 -16.63
C VAL A 260 25.03 -22.60 -16.90
N GLY A 261 26.09 -23.22 -17.41
CA GLY A 261 27.39 -22.57 -17.55
C GLY A 261 27.93 -22.06 -16.21
N ASN A 262 28.25 -20.77 -16.14
CA ASN A 262 28.77 -20.11 -14.93
C ASN A 262 27.65 -19.58 -14.01
N SER A 263 26.40 -19.61 -14.46
CA SER A 263 25.25 -19.13 -13.69
C SER A 263 24.67 -20.27 -12.85
N TYR A 264 24.45 -20.03 -11.56
CA TYR A 264 23.95 -21.05 -10.65
C TYR A 264 23.19 -20.47 -9.44
N ASN A 265 22.28 -21.27 -8.89
CA ASN A 265 21.58 -20.91 -7.65
C ASN A 265 21.18 -22.16 -6.83
N HIS A 266 21.37 -22.09 -5.52
CA HIS A 266 20.91 -23.10 -4.54
C HIS A 266 19.58 -22.73 -3.87
N TRP A 267 19.04 -21.54 -4.11
CA TRP A 267 17.77 -21.13 -3.53
C TRP A 267 16.60 -21.58 -4.39
N TRP A 268 15.54 -22.00 -3.72
CA TRP A 268 14.28 -22.44 -4.28
C TRP A 268 13.16 -21.63 -3.66
N LEU A 269 12.27 -21.09 -4.49
CA LEU A 269 11.24 -20.15 -4.11
C LEU A 269 9.89 -20.86 -4.07
N LEU A 270 9.18 -20.80 -2.94
CA LEU A 270 7.84 -21.35 -2.82
C LEU A 270 6.83 -20.37 -3.43
N THR A 271 6.02 -20.83 -4.37
CA THR A 271 4.99 -20.02 -5.03
C THR A 271 3.84 -20.87 -5.57
N ASP A 272 2.79 -20.21 -6.03
CA ASP A 272 1.72 -20.85 -6.80
C ASP A 272 2.02 -20.70 -8.31
N LEU A 273 1.93 -21.82 -9.03
CA LEU A 273 2.24 -21.95 -10.44
C LEU A 273 1.08 -21.45 -11.31
N ASP A 274 1.39 -20.84 -12.45
CA ASP A 274 0.40 -20.40 -13.44
C ASP A 274 -0.22 -21.59 -14.19
N GLU A 275 0.59 -22.60 -14.49
CA GLU A 275 0.17 -23.83 -15.15
C GLU A 275 0.43 -25.03 -14.22
N VAL A 276 -0.60 -25.85 -13.97
CA VAL A 276 -0.48 -27.07 -13.16
C VAL A 276 -0.49 -28.29 -14.08
N ALA A 277 0.53 -29.13 -13.96
CA ALA A 277 0.61 -30.38 -14.72
C ALA A 277 -0.50 -31.36 -14.26
N PRO A 278 -0.96 -32.29 -15.12
CA PRO A 278 -1.91 -33.32 -14.71
C PRO A 278 -1.42 -34.10 -13.48
N GLY A 279 -2.17 -34.02 -12.37
CA GLY A 279 -1.81 -34.66 -11.10
C GLY A 279 -0.77 -33.91 -10.26
N GLY A 280 -0.33 -32.71 -10.69
CA GLY A 280 0.57 -31.84 -9.94
C GLY A 280 -0.14 -30.95 -8.93
N SER A 281 0.64 -30.34 -8.03
CA SER A 281 0.19 -29.32 -7.08
C SER A 281 0.33 -27.91 -7.66
N GLY A 282 -0.67 -27.06 -7.42
CA GLY A 282 -0.61 -25.63 -7.76
C GLY A 282 0.47 -24.88 -6.98
N ARG A 283 0.78 -25.29 -5.74
CA ARG A 283 1.88 -24.74 -4.95
C ARG A 283 3.12 -25.60 -5.09
N ALA A 284 4.25 -25.00 -5.47
CA ALA A 284 5.51 -25.71 -5.72
C ALA A 284 6.74 -24.81 -5.51
N TYR A 285 7.92 -25.42 -5.56
CA TYR A 285 9.20 -24.73 -5.54
C TYR A 285 9.73 -24.52 -6.96
N VAL A 286 10.14 -23.28 -7.28
CA VAL A 286 10.88 -22.95 -8.49
C VAL A 286 12.31 -22.53 -8.14
N SER A 287 13.29 -22.79 -9.00
CA SER A 287 14.67 -22.37 -8.69
C SER A 287 14.82 -20.84 -8.82
N ALA A 288 15.50 -20.22 -7.86
CA ALA A 288 15.91 -18.82 -7.94
C ALA A 288 16.96 -18.57 -9.03
N TYR A 289 17.46 -19.62 -9.71
CA TYR A 289 18.23 -19.49 -10.94
C TYR A 289 17.49 -18.64 -11.98
N TYR A 290 16.15 -18.70 -12.04
CA TYR A 290 15.34 -17.97 -13.01
C TYR A 290 15.18 -16.47 -12.70
N LEU A 291 15.65 -15.98 -11.56
CA LEU A 291 15.52 -14.56 -11.19
C LEU A 291 16.32 -13.66 -12.13
N GLN A 292 15.70 -12.60 -12.61
CA GLN A 292 16.30 -11.71 -13.62
C GLN A 292 17.33 -10.73 -13.04
N ARG A 293 17.22 -10.36 -11.76
CA ARG A 293 17.91 -9.18 -11.19
C ARG A 293 19.16 -9.51 -10.36
N TRP A 294 19.31 -10.75 -9.91
CA TRP A 294 20.28 -11.09 -8.85
C TRP A 294 21.36 -12.05 -9.34
N GLY A 295 22.52 -11.97 -8.71
CA GLY A 295 23.67 -12.80 -9.07
C GLY A 295 23.54 -14.24 -8.59
N ASN A 296 24.62 -15.00 -8.78
CA ASN A 296 24.71 -16.39 -8.33
C ASN A 296 24.44 -16.50 -6.82
N ASN A 297 23.62 -17.47 -6.41
CA ASN A 297 23.24 -17.75 -5.02
C ASN A 297 22.60 -16.58 -4.25
N GLU A 298 22.02 -15.62 -4.96
CA GLU A 298 21.17 -14.62 -4.36
C GLU A 298 19.69 -14.94 -4.61
N ALA A 299 18.84 -14.59 -3.65
CA ALA A 299 17.39 -14.73 -3.75
C ALA A 299 16.73 -13.56 -3.00
N LYS A 300 16.62 -12.45 -3.73
CA LYS A 300 16.02 -11.21 -3.29
C LYS A 300 14.75 -10.93 -4.12
N ASP A 301 13.83 -10.15 -3.59
CA ASP A 301 12.70 -9.60 -4.35
C ASP A 301 13.16 -8.49 -5.29
N ASN A 302 12.29 -7.97 -6.15
CA ASN A 302 12.59 -6.94 -7.15
C ASN A 302 13.13 -5.63 -6.57
N ASP A 303 12.95 -5.40 -5.27
CA ASP A 303 13.40 -4.21 -4.56
C ASP A 303 14.76 -4.40 -3.89
N GLY A 304 15.31 -5.62 -3.92
CA GLY A 304 16.55 -5.99 -3.27
C GLY A 304 16.38 -6.50 -1.84
N ARG A 305 15.14 -6.74 -1.37
CA ARG A 305 14.90 -7.32 -0.04
C ARG A 305 15.22 -8.80 -0.08
N ASP A 306 15.88 -9.29 0.96
CA ASP A 306 16.15 -10.72 1.07
C ASP A 306 14.82 -11.47 1.27
N ILE A 307 14.56 -12.49 0.44
CA ILE A 307 13.33 -13.30 0.57
C ILE A 307 13.44 -14.14 1.84
N ASP A 308 12.39 -14.16 2.66
CA ASP A 308 12.37 -14.88 3.93
C ASP A 308 12.53 -16.40 3.77
N LEU A 309 13.09 -17.07 4.78
CA LEU A 309 13.22 -18.53 4.77
C LEU A 309 11.86 -19.22 4.97
N CYS A 310 11.67 -20.33 4.24
CA CYS A 310 10.78 -21.41 4.64
C CYS A 310 11.48 -22.27 5.72
#